data_AF-A0A5B8SWG3-F1
#
_entry.id   AF-A0A5B8SWG3-F1
#
_cell.length_a   1.000
_cell.length_b   1.000
_cell.length_c   1.000
_cell.angle_alpha   90.00
_cell.angle_beta   90.00
_cell.angle_gamma   90.00
#
_symmetry.space_group_name_H-M   'P 1'
#
loop_
_entity.id
_entity.type
_entity.pdbx_description
1 polymer ?
#
loop_
_entity_poly.entity_id
_entity_poly.type
_entity_poly.pdbx_seq_one_letter_code
_entity_poly.pdbx_strand_id
1 'polypeptide(L)'
;MATRARPDIPVVWMDSGYNTEATYRFADEVTRRLALNLVVYHPRRSRAHREALEGIAPGLEDPRHAAFTEEVKLEPFRRALREMAPRVWLTALRGEDTPERSRMQPVSLGDNGLLKVAPLLHWTAKDMYDYVQRFDLPNNFDYFDPTKVEAKRECGLHLAR
;
A
#
# COMPACT_ATOMS: atom_id res chain seq x y z
N MET A 1 -9.55 8.00 -9.63
CA MET A 1 -8.82 8.53 -10.82
C MET A 1 -8.50 7.42 -11.83
N ALA A 2 -7.61 6.47 -11.51
CA ALA A 2 -7.16 5.45 -12.45
C ALA A 2 -8.30 4.61 -13.06
N THR A 3 -9.27 4.18 -12.26
CA THR A 3 -10.44 3.42 -12.71
C THR A 3 -11.36 4.18 -13.68
N ARG A 4 -11.31 5.52 -13.69
CA ARG A 4 -12.04 6.31 -14.69
C ARG A 4 -11.35 6.28 -16.06
N ALA A 5 -10.04 6.11 -16.08
CA ALA A 5 -9.26 5.97 -17.31
C ALA A 5 -9.23 4.52 -17.81
N ARG A 6 -9.21 3.56 -16.88
CA ARG A 6 -9.25 2.12 -17.16
C ARG A 6 -10.09 1.38 -16.10
N PRO A 7 -11.38 1.15 -16.35
CA PRO A 7 -12.31 0.59 -15.35
C PRO A 7 -11.89 -0.77 -14.76
N ASP A 8 -11.28 -1.62 -15.58
CA ASP A 8 -10.88 -2.98 -15.23
C ASP A 8 -9.46 -3.07 -14.65
N ILE A 9 -8.78 -1.93 -14.41
CA ILE A 9 -7.41 -1.93 -13.90
C ILE A 9 -7.31 -2.71 -12.58
N PRO A 10 -6.41 -3.70 -12.47
CA PRO A 10 -6.21 -4.42 -11.22
C PRO A 10 -5.78 -3.48 -10.09
N VAL A 11 -6.51 -3.50 -8.99
CA VAL A 11 -6.16 -2.80 -7.75
C VAL A 11 -5.65 -3.82 -6.77
N VAL A 12 -4.35 -3.74 -6.46
CA VAL A 12 -3.72 -4.71 -5.59
C VAL A 12 -3.78 -4.22 -4.14
N TRP A 13 -4.33 -5.03 -3.25
CA TRP A 13 -4.33 -4.75 -1.82
C TRP A 13 -3.52 -5.80 -1.06
N MET A 14 -2.53 -5.31 -0.31
CA MET A 14 -1.76 -6.12 0.63
C MET A 14 -2.49 -6.12 1.97
N ASP A 15 -3.29 -7.16 2.22
CA ASP A 15 -3.95 -7.31 3.51
C ASP A 15 -3.07 -8.13 4.46
N SER A 16 -2.37 -7.43 5.36
CA SER A 16 -1.50 -8.03 6.37
C SER A 16 -2.23 -8.92 7.39
N GLY A 17 -3.56 -8.82 7.49
CA GLY A 17 -4.35 -9.45 8.55
C GLY A 17 -4.36 -8.67 9.88
N TYR A 18 -3.74 -7.49 9.90
CA TYR A 18 -3.62 -6.61 11.08
C TYR A 18 -4.29 -5.23 10.87
N ASN A 19 -5.04 -5.05 9.79
CA ASN A 19 -5.77 -3.81 9.53
C ASN A 19 -6.84 -3.55 10.61
N THR A 20 -7.19 -2.29 10.82
CA THR A 20 -8.29 -1.91 11.73
C THR A 20 -9.64 -2.31 11.14
N GLU A 21 -10.66 -2.43 11.99
CA GLU A 21 -12.04 -2.67 11.53
C GLU A 21 -12.48 -1.58 10.54
N ALA A 22 -12.16 -0.32 10.81
CA ALA A 22 -12.46 0.80 9.92
C ALA A 22 -11.79 0.64 8.55
N THR A 23 -10.53 0.19 8.50
CA THR A 23 -9.82 -0.05 7.24
C THR A 23 -10.48 -1.15 6.42
N TYR A 24 -10.91 -2.26 7.04
CA TYR A 24 -11.64 -3.33 6.34
C TYR A 24 -12.98 -2.84 5.79
N ARG A 25 -13.79 -2.17 6.61
CA ARG A 25 -15.09 -1.62 6.19
C ARG A 25 -14.93 -0.61 5.05
N PHE A 26 -13.91 0.24 5.13
CA PHE A 26 -13.60 1.22 4.11
C PHE A 26 -13.15 0.56 2.79
N ALA A 27 -12.28 -0.45 2.85
CA ALA A 27 -11.86 -1.19 1.67
C ALA A 27 -13.06 -1.82 0.94
N ASP A 28 -13.99 -2.42 1.67
CA ASP A 28 -15.24 -2.98 1.13
C ASP A 28 -16.17 -1.90 0.55
N GLU A 29 -16.32 -0.76 1.24
CA GLU A 29 -17.13 0.36 0.76
C GLU A 29 -16.58 0.91 -0.56
N VAL A 30 -15.29 1.24 -0.61
CA VAL A 30 -14.64 1.81 -1.79
C VAL A 30 -14.64 0.81 -2.95
N THR A 31 -14.41 -0.48 -2.66
CA THR A 31 -14.43 -1.54 -3.67
C THR A 31 -15.79 -1.61 -4.37
N ARG A 32 -16.89 -1.60 -3.60
CA ARG A 32 -18.24 -1.59 -4.17
C ARG A 32 -18.55 -0.27 -4.88
N ARG A 33 -18.27 0.87 -4.23
CA ARG A 33 -18.61 2.20 -4.74
C ARG A 33 -17.90 2.54 -6.05
N LEU A 34 -16.65 2.10 -6.21
CA LEU A 34 -15.84 2.37 -7.39
C LEU A 34 -15.75 1.17 -8.36
N ALA A 35 -16.48 0.09 -8.09
CA ALA A 35 -16.44 -1.17 -8.84
C ALA A 35 -15.00 -1.65 -9.10
N LEU A 36 -14.17 -1.68 -8.04
CA LEU A 36 -12.75 -2.01 -8.17
C LEU A 36 -12.56 -3.48 -8.56
N ASN A 37 -11.68 -3.73 -9.52
CA ASN A 37 -11.08 -5.03 -9.75
C ASN A 37 -10.02 -5.31 -8.67
N LEU A 38 -10.49 -5.58 -7.44
CA LEU A 38 -9.64 -5.76 -6.27
C LEU A 38 -8.99 -7.15 -6.26
N VAL A 39 -7.67 -7.18 -6.19
CA VAL A 39 -6.86 -8.40 -6.03
C VAL A 39 -6.17 -8.35 -4.68
N VAL A 40 -6.58 -9.23 -3.76
CA VAL A 40 -6.09 -9.25 -2.38
C VAL A 40 -4.98 -10.29 -2.24
N TYR A 41 -3.86 -9.87 -1.64
CA TYR A 41 -2.79 -10.77 -1.24
C TYR A 41 -2.68 -10.77 0.29
N HIS A 42 -2.83 -11.96 0.86
CA HIS A 42 -2.58 -12.21 2.27
C HIS A 42 -1.20 -12.82 2.50
N PRO A 43 -0.65 -12.69 3.72
CA PRO A 43 0.43 -13.54 4.19
C PRO A 43 0.05 -15.01 4.09
N ARG A 44 1.04 -15.89 3.96
CA ARG A 44 0.80 -17.34 3.82
C ARG A 44 0.16 -17.96 5.06
N ARG A 45 0.36 -17.33 6.21
CA ARG A 45 -0.28 -17.71 7.48
C ARG A 45 -1.25 -16.61 7.88
N SER A 46 -2.38 -17.00 8.47
CA SER A 46 -3.28 -16.05 9.09
C SER A 46 -2.63 -15.42 10.33
N ARG A 47 -3.12 -14.24 10.73
CA ARG A 47 -2.75 -13.62 12.01
C ARG A 47 -2.89 -14.60 13.18
N ALA A 48 -3.99 -15.36 13.24
CA ALA A 48 -4.23 -16.32 14.31
C ALA A 48 -3.18 -17.44 14.35
N HIS A 49 -2.81 -18.02 13.20
CA HIS A 49 -1.77 -19.05 13.14
C HIS A 49 -0.43 -18.48 13.61
N ARG A 50 -0.02 -17.33 13.07
CA ARG A 50 1.22 -16.67 13.46
C ARG A 50 1.26 -16.38 14.97
N GLU A 51 0.21 -15.74 15.49
CA GLU A 51 0.16 -15.38 16.91
C GLU A 51 0.15 -16.59 17.85
N ALA A 52 -0.38 -17.74 17.41
CA ALA A 52 -0.31 -18.98 18.18
C ALA A 52 1.12 -19.55 18.31
N LEU A 53 2.00 -19.29 17.34
CA LEU A 53 3.37 -19.82 17.31
C LEU A 53 4.41 -18.81 17.80
N GLU A 54 4.27 -17.55 17.41
CA GLU A 54 5.26 -16.51 17.69
C GLU A 54 4.76 -15.41 18.64
N GLY A 55 3.51 -15.48 19.09
CA GLY A 55 2.88 -14.43 19.90
C GLY A 55 2.44 -13.22 19.07
N ILE A 56 1.93 -12.20 19.77
CA ILE A 56 1.41 -10.96 19.16
C ILE A 56 2.44 -10.27 18.23
N ALA A 57 1.96 -9.35 17.40
CA ALA A 57 2.82 -8.54 16.54
C ALA A 57 3.96 -7.88 17.36
N PRO A 58 5.23 -8.05 16.95
CA PRO A 58 6.36 -7.50 17.67
C PRO A 58 6.42 -5.98 17.55
N GLY A 59 6.86 -5.32 18.63
CA GLY A 59 7.23 -3.92 18.59
C GLY A 59 8.45 -3.66 17.69
N LEU A 60 8.79 -2.39 17.49
CA LEU A 60 9.79 -1.97 16.51
C LEU A 60 11.23 -2.41 16.87
N GLU A 61 11.56 -2.33 18.16
CA GLU A 61 12.87 -2.72 18.70
C GLU A 61 12.98 -4.22 18.98
N ASP A 62 11.90 -4.98 18.74
CA ASP A 62 11.89 -6.42 18.96
C ASP A 62 12.66 -7.12 17.82
N PRO A 63 13.61 -8.03 18.12
CA PRO A 63 14.36 -8.76 17.10
C PRO A 63 13.50 -9.52 16.08
N ARG A 64 12.25 -9.86 16.43
CA ARG A 64 11.28 -10.53 15.55
C ARG A 64 10.67 -9.59 14.50
N HIS A 65 10.82 -8.27 14.64
CA HIS A 65 10.18 -7.27 13.80
C HIS A 65 10.54 -7.40 12.32
N ALA A 66 11.80 -7.71 12.01
CA ALA A 66 12.26 -7.91 10.63
C ALA A 66 11.56 -9.12 9.98
N ALA A 67 11.54 -10.27 10.66
CA ALA A 67 10.87 -11.48 10.18
C ALA A 67 9.36 -11.28 10.06
N PHE A 68 8.75 -10.55 11.01
CA PHE A 68 7.34 -10.17 10.94
C PHE A 68 7.03 -9.30 9.71
N THR A 69 7.80 -8.24 9.49
CA THR A 69 7.63 -7.34 8.34
C THR A 69 7.81 -8.07 7.02
N GLU A 70 8.79 -8.99 6.97
CA GLU A 70 9.00 -9.85 5.82
C GLU A 70 7.75 -10.69 5.52
N GLU A 71 7.22 -11.38 6.52
CA GLU A 71 6.07 -12.28 6.37
C GLU A 71 4.78 -11.54 6.02
N VAL A 72 4.47 -10.43 6.69
CA VAL A 72 3.14 -9.80 6.58
C VAL A 72 3.04 -8.73 5.49
N LYS A 73 4.18 -8.30 4.92
CA LYS A 73 4.22 -7.17 3.98
C LYS A 73 5.12 -7.40 2.77
N LEU A 74 6.38 -7.75 2.99
CA LEU A 74 7.35 -7.82 1.88
C LEU A 74 7.16 -9.08 1.02
N GLU A 75 6.95 -10.26 1.61
CA GLU A 75 6.68 -11.50 0.86
C GLU A 75 5.41 -11.40 0.01
N PRO A 76 4.24 -10.98 0.57
CA PRO A 76 3.01 -10.91 -0.22
C PRO A 76 3.15 -9.92 -1.38
N PHE A 77 3.84 -8.80 -1.14
CA PHE A 77 4.07 -7.79 -2.17
C PHE A 77 4.99 -8.30 -3.29
N ARG A 78 6.12 -8.93 -2.95
CA ARG A 78 7.02 -9.53 -3.94
C ARG A 78 6.34 -10.65 -4.72
N ARG A 79 5.47 -11.42 -4.06
CA ARG A 79 4.65 -12.45 -4.70
C ARG A 79 3.64 -11.84 -5.67
N ALA A 80 2.94 -10.77 -5.29
CA ALA A 80 2.02 -10.07 -6.16
C ALA A 80 2.68 -9.53 -7.43
N LEU A 81 3.84 -8.88 -7.30
CA LEU A 81 4.58 -8.38 -8.47
C LEU A 81 5.02 -9.51 -9.42
N ARG A 82 5.43 -10.66 -8.87
CA ARG A 82 5.81 -11.84 -9.67
C ARG A 82 4.62 -12.47 -10.39
N GLU A 83 3.53 -12.71 -9.66
CA GLU A 83 2.34 -13.41 -10.20
C GLU A 83 1.59 -12.54 -11.21
N MET A 84 1.53 -11.23 -10.98
CA MET A 84 0.86 -10.31 -11.90
C MET A 84 1.73 -9.83 -13.05
N ALA A 85 3.06 -9.90 -12.91
CA ALA A 85 4.06 -9.46 -13.88
C ALA A 85 3.71 -8.12 -14.59
N PRO A 86 3.37 -7.05 -13.86
CA PRO A 86 2.93 -5.81 -14.48
C PRO A 86 4.06 -5.15 -15.26
N ARG A 87 3.72 -4.49 -16.37
CA ARG A 87 4.66 -3.61 -17.09
C ARG A 87 4.70 -2.20 -16.50
N VAL A 88 3.60 -1.78 -15.88
CA VAL A 88 3.43 -0.46 -15.27
C VAL A 88 2.79 -0.62 -13.90
N TRP A 89 3.33 0.08 -12.90
CA TRP A 89 2.78 0.15 -11.54
C TRP A 89 2.45 1.59 -11.17
N LEU A 90 1.15 1.87 -11.00
CA LEU A 90 0.67 3.14 -10.46
C LEU A 90 0.80 3.14 -8.93
N THR A 91 1.38 4.20 -8.37
CA THR A 91 1.44 4.42 -6.93
C THR A 91 0.78 5.74 -6.55
N ALA A 92 0.34 5.86 -5.30
CA ALA A 92 -0.18 7.10 -4.75
C ALA A 92 0.88 7.83 -3.89
N LEU A 93 2.17 7.63 -4.17
CA LEU A 93 3.24 8.33 -3.46
C LEU A 93 3.12 9.83 -3.67
N ARG A 94 3.35 10.61 -2.61
CA ARG A 94 3.38 12.07 -2.66
C ARG A 94 4.69 12.59 -2.08
N GLY A 95 5.23 13.62 -2.71
CA GLY A 95 6.51 14.23 -2.35
C GLY A 95 6.50 14.88 -0.97
N GLU A 96 5.33 15.33 -0.50
CA GLU A 96 5.18 15.91 0.84
C GLU A 96 5.19 14.88 1.98
N ASP A 97 5.06 13.58 1.67
CA ASP A 97 4.98 12.56 2.71
C ASP A 97 6.34 12.39 3.44
N THR A 98 7.47 12.51 2.72
CA THR A 98 8.83 12.35 3.27
C THR A 98 9.89 13.15 2.48
N PRO A 99 11.05 13.48 3.09
CA PRO A 99 12.18 14.11 2.39
C PRO A 99 12.77 13.29 1.24
N GLU A 100 12.59 11.98 1.24
CA GLU A 100 13.06 11.08 0.18
C GLU A 100 12.12 11.15 -1.02
N ARG A 101 10.80 11.14 -0.79
CA ARG A 101 9.78 11.25 -1.86
C ARG A 101 9.80 12.60 -2.56
N SER A 102 10.15 13.67 -1.86
CA SER A 102 10.25 15.01 -2.46
C SER A 102 11.28 15.09 -3.60
N ARG A 103 12.24 14.15 -3.64
CA ARG A 103 13.28 14.07 -4.68
C ARG A 103 12.96 13.05 -5.78
N MET A 104 11.85 12.32 -5.66
CA MET A 104 11.44 11.34 -6.66
C MET A 104 10.99 12.02 -7.96
N GLN A 105 11.01 11.26 -9.05
CA GLN A 105 10.40 11.66 -10.32
C GLN A 105 9.02 11.00 -10.46
N PRO A 106 8.03 11.67 -11.09
CA PRO A 106 6.70 11.09 -11.31
C PRO A 106 6.71 9.79 -12.11
N VAL A 107 7.75 9.56 -12.92
CA VAL A 107 7.96 8.34 -13.70
C VAL A 107 9.38 7.86 -13.45
N SER A 108 9.53 6.56 -13.16
CA SER A 108 10.83 5.90 -13.02
C SER A 108 10.76 4.48 -13.56
N LEU A 109 11.87 4.00 -14.13
CA LEU A 109 12.03 2.63 -14.59
C LEU A 109 12.91 1.89 -13.57
N GLY A 110 12.41 0.81 -12.98
CA GLY A 110 13.23 -0.04 -12.11
C GLY A 110 14.10 -1.01 -12.91
N ASP A 111 15.14 -1.55 -12.27
CA ASP A 111 16.09 -2.50 -12.87
C ASP A 111 15.43 -3.75 -13.46
N ASN A 112 14.25 -4.13 -12.96
CA ASN A 112 13.46 -5.25 -13.49
C ASN A 112 12.57 -4.87 -14.70
N GLY A 113 12.72 -3.67 -15.25
CA GLY A 113 11.92 -3.17 -16.37
C GLY A 113 10.50 -2.72 -16.01
N LEU A 114 10.17 -2.66 -14.71
CA LEU A 114 8.88 -2.18 -14.23
C LEU A 114 8.84 -0.64 -14.26
N LEU A 115 7.89 -0.08 -15.02
CA LEU A 115 7.66 1.36 -15.02
C LEU A 115 6.81 1.76 -13.81
N LYS A 116 7.39 2.46 -12.85
CA LYS A 116 6.69 3.02 -11.69
C LYS A 116 6.22 4.43 -12.01
N VAL A 117 4.93 4.71 -11.83
CA VAL A 117 4.31 6.01 -12.11
C VAL A 117 3.57 6.50 -10.87
N ALA A 118 3.91 7.69 -10.40
CA ALA A 118 3.31 8.36 -9.24
C ALA A 118 2.56 9.63 -9.73
N PRO A 119 1.32 9.49 -10.24
CA PRO A 119 0.57 10.63 -10.79
C PRO A 119 0.23 11.70 -9.75
N LEU A 120 0.27 11.35 -8.47
CA LEU A 120 -0.03 12.25 -7.35
C LEU A 120 1.22 12.82 -6.68
N LEU A 121 2.42 12.61 -7.26
CA LEU A 121 3.68 12.93 -6.59
C LEU A 121 3.76 14.39 -6.14
N HIS A 122 3.24 15.32 -6.94
CA HIS A 122 3.27 16.76 -6.63
C HIS A 122 1.97 17.28 -6.01
N TRP A 123 1.02 16.41 -5.68
CA TRP A 123 -0.22 16.83 -5.04
C TRP A 123 0.01 17.12 -3.57
N THR A 124 -0.52 18.25 -3.13
CA THR A 124 -0.56 18.64 -1.74
C THR A 124 -1.69 17.93 -0.98
N ALA A 125 -1.68 17.99 0.35
CA ALA A 125 -2.82 17.59 1.17
C ALA A 125 -4.12 18.31 0.77
N LYS A 126 -4.01 19.59 0.37
CA LYS A 126 -5.16 20.37 -0.13
C LYS A 126 -5.69 19.82 -1.44
N ASP A 127 -4.82 19.49 -2.40
CA ASP A 127 -5.24 18.90 -3.68
C ASP A 127 -5.95 17.56 -3.48
N MET A 128 -5.45 16.74 -2.55
CA MET A 128 -6.10 15.48 -2.16
C MET A 128 -7.49 15.74 -1.56
N TYR A 129 -7.60 16.68 -0.62
CA TYR A 129 -8.87 17.05 0.01
C TYR A 129 -9.87 17.55 -1.03
N ASP A 130 -9.47 18.50 -1.87
CA ASP A 130 -10.31 19.09 -2.91
C ASP A 130 -10.81 18.01 -3.89
N TYR A 131 -9.97 17.03 -4.25
CA TYR A 131 -10.37 15.92 -5.11
C TYR A 131 -11.39 15.01 -4.44
N VAL A 132 -11.17 14.66 -3.17
CA VAL A 132 -12.11 13.85 -2.39
C VAL A 132 -13.46 14.54 -2.30
N GLN A 133 -13.49 15.84 -1.99
CA GLN A 133 -14.73 16.63 -1.92
C GLN A 133 -15.42 16.73 -3.29
N ARG A 134 -14.66 17.08 -4.34
CA ARG A 134 -15.21 17.27 -5.69
C ARG A 134 -15.89 16.03 -6.26
N PHE A 135 -15.41 14.84 -5.90
CA PHE A 135 -15.93 13.57 -6.40
C PHE A 135 -16.73 12.79 -5.35
N ASP A 136 -17.04 13.43 -4.22
CA ASP A 136 -17.74 12.81 -3.09
C ASP A 136 -17.13 11.44 -2.76
N LEU A 137 -15.82 11.37 -2.53
CA LEU A 137 -15.16 10.10 -2.22
C LEU A 137 -15.16 9.87 -0.70
N PRO A 138 -15.34 8.62 -0.24
CA PRO A 138 -15.18 8.34 1.18
C PRO A 138 -13.70 8.49 1.57
N ASN A 139 -13.44 8.74 2.85
CA ASN A 139 -12.09 8.80 3.40
C ASN A 139 -12.00 7.96 4.68
N ASN A 140 -10.83 7.36 4.93
CA ASN A 140 -10.55 6.62 6.16
C ASN A 140 -9.47 7.33 6.97
N PHE A 141 -9.81 7.68 8.21
CA PHE A 141 -8.90 8.32 9.16
C PHE A 141 -8.35 7.35 10.21
N ASP A 142 -8.88 6.13 10.29
CA ASP A 142 -8.42 5.07 11.19
C ASP A 142 -7.62 4.03 10.40
N TYR A 143 -6.31 4.27 10.32
CA TYR A 143 -5.35 3.43 9.63
C TYR A 143 -4.22 3.02 10.57
N PHE A 144 -3.84 1.74 10.49
CA PHE A 144 -2.74 1.17 11.25
C PHE A 144 -1.85 0.32 10.35
N ASP A 145 -0.55 0.61 10.34
CA ASP A 145 0.46 -0.24 9.70
C ASP A 145 1.30 -0.93 10.78
N PRO A 146 1.18 -2.25 10.96
CA PRO A 146 1.89 -2.97 12.03
C PRO A 146 3.41 -3.03 11.80
N THR A 147 3.89 -2.63 10.62
CA THR A 147 5.31 -2.70 10.23
C THR A 147 6.01 -1.33 10.24
N LYS A 148 5.30 -0.23 10.51
CA LYS A 148 5.90 1.11 10.44
C LYS A 148 6.49 1.55 11.76
N VAL A 149 7.78 1.88 11.70
CA VAL A 149 8.59 2.40 12.81
C VAL A 149 8.17 3.82 13.21
N GLU A 150 7.71 4.61 12.23
CA GLU A 150 7.15 5.96 12.38
C GLU A 150 6.39 6.29 11.08
N ALA A 151 5.40 7.19 11.12
CA ALA A 151 4.59 7.55 9.95
C ALA A 151 5.42 8.01 8.72
N LYS A 152 6.64 8.52 8.96
CA LYS A 152 7.56 9.10 7.97
C LYS A 152 8.68 8.17 7.48
N ARG A 153 8.80 6.93 7.98
CA ARG A 153 9.86 6.02 7.49
C ARG A 153 9.49 5.44 6.13
N GLU A 154 10.41 5.57 5.17
CA GLU A 154 10.22 5.06 3.82
C GLU A 154 9.99 3.55 3.78
N CYS A 155 9.10 3.12 2.88
CA CYS A 155 8.93 1.71 2.62
C CYS A 155 10.01 1.26 1.63
N GLY A 156 10.86 0.29 2.03
CA GLY A 156 11.95 -0.23 1.21
C GLY A 156 11.53 -0.75 -0.18
N LEU A 157 10.23 -0.97 -0.41
CA LEU A 157 9.62 -1.34 -1.68
C LEU A 157 9.89 -0.33 -2.82
N HIS A 158 10.13 0.94 -2.49
CA HIS A 158 10.39 2.00 -3.48
C HIS A 158 11.87 2.35 -3.63
N LEU A 159 12.74 1.78 -2.78
CA LEU A 159 14.16 2.08 -2.73
C LEU A 159 15.02 1.13 -3.59
N ALA A 160 14.46 0.01 -4.06
CA ALA A 160 15.08 -0.78 -5.12
C ALA A 160 15.08 0.05 -6.41
N ARG A 161 16.25 0.65 -6.67
CA ARG A 161 16.67 1.06 -8.02
C ARG A 161 16.75 -0.20 -8.86
#